data_AF-A0A178XAI0-F1
#
_entry.id   AF-A0A178XAI0-F1
#
_cell.length_a   1.000
_cell.length_b   1.000
_cell.length_c   1.000
_cell.angle_alpha   90.00
_cell.angle_beta   90.00
_cell.angle_gamma   90.00
#
_symmetry.space_group_name_H-M   'P 1'
#
loop_
_entity.id
_entity.type
_entity.pdbx_description
1 polymer ?
#
loop_
_entity_poly.entity_id
_entity_poly.type
_entity_poly.pdbx_seq_one_letter_code
_entity_poly.pdbx_strand_id
1 'polypeptide(L)'
;MNDDTVRQLWSDAELDGALAALHPHETATDRTELDRARASMMRAAAAVRESDEPEFPQRKKRSGAWRWLAVAAAVALLTGGVVVARELASAPSTLAPAGPASTPETAPAPSTQPAIGMLFTHVVNNYSGIAWVNERSAFIVREQVDFWIPTDPSGTWIRRWSRSEPPKLFTGPAADVSLLPGAANGEDYGPGGAFTDDFPHPGGSAGGAQPGWFHPTPGFLKSLPTDPALLTSRLLKDRDLPQPPSGEYGPVPQLKYYGQGKRTATSITYPSATGMVLSVLTSGLAPTQLRIALTEVLDNPVIGFHLRAADRDTKVYAVSDGTYETLVTVDQRVLQVKSVRVIVKNPATGFSPGTTVGSAQYTYELSHQAGN
;
A
#
# COMPACT_ATOMS: atom_id res chain seq x y z
N MET A 1 -9.60 -30.70 47.17
CA MET A 1 -8.37 -30.15 47.76
C MET A 1 -7.42 -29.82 46.62
N ASN A 2 -7.32 -28.52 46.35
CA ASN A 2 -6.37 -27.73 45.56
C ASN A 2 -6.13 -28.07 44.08
N ASP A 3 -6.95 -27.42 43.24
CA ASP A 3 -6.57 -26.94 41.91
C ASP A 3 -5.82 -25.60 42.06
N ASP A 4 -4.50 -25.66 42.27
CA ASP A 4 -3.62 -24.48 42.28
C ASP A 4 -2.39 -24.78 41.41
N THR A 5 -2.56 -24.86 40.09
CA THR A 5 -1.41 -24.84 39.16
C THR A 5 -1.76 -24.32 37.77
N VAL A 6 -2.43 -23.17 37.69
CA VAL A 6 -2.33 -22.32 36.49
C VAL A 6 -1.36 -21.20 36.84
N ARG A 7 -0.10 -21.37 36.42
CA ARG A 7 0.98 -20.41 36.63
C ARG A 7 0.55 -19.04 36.11
N GLN A 8 0.39 -18.10 37.04
CA GLN A 8 0.08 -16.70 36.82
C GLN A 8 1.19 -16.11 35.94
N LEU A 9 0.87 -15.92 34.66
CA LEU A 9 1.87 -15.84 33.61
C LEU A 9 2.54 -14.48 33.48
N TRP A 10 2.16 -13.48 34.29
CA TRP A 10 2.99 -12.34 34.72
C TRP A 10 2.29 -11.68 35.92
N SER A 11 3.08 -11.15 36.85
CA SER A 11 2.57 -10.23 37.87
C SER A 11 2.32 -8.85 37.26
N ASP A 12 1.38 -8.08 37.82
CA ASP A 12 1.06 -6.71 37.35
C ASP A 12 2.32 -5.83 37.27
N ALA A 13 3.27 -6.03 38.19
CA ALA A 13 4.54 -5.31 38.22
C ALA A 13 5.46 -5.68 37.04
N GLU A 14 5.45 -6.92 36.56
CA GLU A 14 6.22 -7.35 35.39
C GLU A 14 5.63 -6.80 34.09
N LEU A 15 4.30 -6.71 34.01
CA LEU A 15 3.61 -6.08 32.88
C LEU A 15 3.92 -4.57 32.81
N ASP A 16 3.86 -3.88 33.95
CA ASP A 16 4.20 -2.46 34.05
C ASP A 16 5.67 -2.19 33.71
N GLY A 17 6.58 -3.07 34.16
CA GLY A 17 8.00 -3.00 33.83
C GLY A 17 8.28 -3.21 32.34
N ALA A 18 7.58 -4.17 31.71
CA ALA A 18 7.70 -4.42 30.27
C ALA A 18 7.15 -3.27 29.42
N LEU A 19 6.04 -2.65 29.84
CA LEU A 19 5.46 -1.47 29.19
C LEU A 19 6.37 -0.24 29.32
N ALA A 20 6.93 0.01 30.51
CA ALA A 20 7.86 1.11 30.72
C ALA A 20 9.16 0.94 29.90
N ALA A 21 9.64 -0.29 29.75
CA ALA A 21 10.82 -0.59 28.92
C ALA A 21 10.56 -0.42 27.41
N LEU A 22 9.31 -0.53 26.97
CA LEU A 22 8.92 -0.36 25.57
C LEU A 22 8.79 1.13 25.19
N HIS A 23 8.51 2.02 26.16
CA HIS A 23 8.35 3.47 25.97
C HIS A 23 9.35 4.31 26.80
N PRO A 24 10.67 4.11 26.69
CA PRO A 24 11.65 4.79 27.56
C PRO A 24 11.85 6.29 27.28
N HIS A 25 11.24 6.84 26.22
CA HIS A 25 11.48 8.22 25.76
C HIS A 25 10.22 9.07 25.54
N GLU A 26 9.04 8.60 25.93
CA GLU A 26 7.81 9.40 25.87
C GLU A 26 7.51 10.02 27.23
N THR A 27 8.03 11.22 27.47
CA THR A 27 7.60 12.04 28.61
C THR A 27 6.17 12.49 28.37
N ALA A 28 5.23 11.83 29.08
CA ALA A 28 3.78 12.01 29.08
C ALA A 28 3.00 11.07 28.13
N THR A 29 3.19 9.75 28.27
CA THR A 29 2.11 8.80 27.94
C THR A 29 0.90 9.12 28.82
N ASP A 30 -0.20 9.55 28.20
CA ASP A 30 -1.45 9.87 28.89
C ASP A 30 -1.93 8.63 29.66
N ARG A 31 -2.05 8.77 30.99
CA ARG A 31 -2.44 7.67 31.88
C ARG A 31 -3.80 7.08 31.50
N THR A 32 -4.66 7.87 30.86
CA THR A 32 -5.96 7.42 30.37
C THR A 32 -5.86 6.49 29.15
N GLU A 33 -4.82 6.64 28.31
CA GLU A 33 -4.56 5.73 27.19
C GLU A 33 -4.01 4.39 27.64
N LEU A 34 -3.12 4.41 28.66
CA LEU A 34 -2.65 3.20 29.33
C LEU A 34 -3.80 2.42 29.97
N ASP A 35 -4.71 3.11 30.66
CA ASP A 35 -5.89 2.48 31.27
C ASP A 35 -6.85 1.90 30.20
N ARG A 36 -7.01 2.57 29.05
CA ARG A 36 -7.81 2.07 27.92
C ARG A 36 -7.17 0.83 27.28
N ALA A 37 -5.86 0.83 27.09
CA ALA A 37 -5.11 -0.32 26.57
C ALA A 37 -5.22 -1.52 27.53
N ARG A 38 -5.09 -1.28 28.85
CA ARG A 38 -5.27 -2.29 29.90
C ARG A 38 -6.68 -2.88 29.86
N ALA A 39 -7.71 -2.05 29.79
CA ALA A 39 -9.10 -2.51 29.70
C ALA A 39 -9.37 -3.33 28.42
N SER A 40 -8.75 -2.94 27.30
CA SER A 40 -8.85 -3.68 26.02
C SER A 40 -8.19 -5.07 26.13
N MET A 41 -6.98 -5.14 26.70
CA MET A 41 -6.24 -6.38 26.87
C MET A 41 -6.94 -7.34 27.84
N MET A 42 -7.47 -6.84 28.96
CA MET A 42 -8.24 -7.66 29.91
C MET A 42 -9.54 -8.19 29.30
N ARG A 43 -10.21 -7.40 28.45
CA ARG A 43 -11.41 -7.84 27.73
C ARG A 43 -11.09 -8.93 26.71
N ALA A 44 -9.98 -8.81 25.98
CA ALA A 44 -9.51 -9.83 25.06
C ALA A 44 -9.12 -11.13 25.79
N ALA A 45 -8.43 -11.02 26.93
CA ALA A 45 -8.07 -12.18 27.75
C ALA A 45 -9.29 -12.90 28.35
N ALA A 46 -10.34 -12.15 28.74
CA ALA A 46 -11.59 -12.72 29.21
C ALA A 46 -12.36 -13.45 28.10
N ALA A 47 -12.41 -12.89 26.88
CA ALA A 47 -13.08 -13.53 25.73
C ALA A 47 -12.45 -14.89 25.34
N VAL A 48 -11.14 -15.05 25.57
CA VAL A 48 -10.43 -16.33 25.36
C VAL A 48 -10.79 -17.37 26.43
N ARG A 49 -11.20 -16.96 27.64
CA ARG A 49 -11.63 -17.88 28.70
C ARG A 49 -13.06 -18.40 28.53
N GLU A 50 -13.90 -17.69 27.78
CA GLU A 50 -15.35 -17.95 27.67
C GLU A 50 -15.73 -18.66 26.36
N SER A 51 -14.75 -19.02 25.54
CA SER A 51 -14.99 -19.85 24.36
C SER A 51 -15.09 -21.32 24.77
N ASP A 52 -16.32 -21.79 25.00
CA ASP A 52 -16.65 -23.21 25.11
C ASP A 52 -16.14 -23.95 23.86
N GLU A 53 -15.14 -24.81 24.05
CA GLU A 53 -14.53 -25.61 23.00
C GLU A 53 -15.55 -26.67 22.51
N PRO A 54 -15.82 -26.79 21.19
CA PRO A 54 -16.59 -27.92 20.67
C PRO A 54 -15.80 -29.23 20.84
N GLU A 55 -16.43 -30.23 21.46
CA GLU A 55 -15.89 -31.59 21.61
C GLU A 55 -15.61 -32.22 20.23
N PHE A 56 -14.33 -32.31 19.86
CA PHE A 56 -13.86 -33.12 18.73
C PHE A 56 -13.11 -34.37 19.22
N PRO A 57 -13.28 -35.52 18.54
CA PRO A 57 -12.80 -36.81 19.04
C PRO A 57 -11.26 -36.88 19.10
N GLN A 58 -10.77 -37.34 20.24
CA GLN A 58 -9.36 -37.46 20.60
C GLN A 58 -8.57 -38.33 19.60
N ARG A 59 -7.70 -37.69 18.80
CA ARG A 59 -6.62 -38.37 18.07
C ARG A 59 -5.29 -38.20 18.80
N LYS A 60 -4.64 -39.36 18.98
CA LYS A 60 -3.39 -39.69 19.68
C LYS A 60 -2.32 -38.58 19.74
N LYS A 61 -1.86 -38.36 20.98
CA LYS A 61 -0.72 -37.55 21.46
C LYS A 61 0.47 -37.51 20.48
N ARG A 62 0.72 -36.34 19.88
CA ARG A 62 2.05 -35.93 19.40
C ARG A 62 2.48 -34.67 20.15
N SER A 63 3.72 -34.70 20.63
CA SER A 63 4.30 -33.87 21.67
C SER A 63 4.52 -32.40 21.28
N GLY A 64 3.93 -31.49 22.06
CA GLY A 64 4.64 -30.46 22.84
C GLY A 64 5.23 -29.22 22.15
N ALA A 65 5.62 -29.26 20.87
CA ALA A 65 6.38 -28.16 20.25
C ALA A 65 5.54 -27.26 19.33
N TRP A 66 4.39 -27.73 18.84
CA TRP A 66 3.63 -27.01 17.80
C TRP A 66 2.73 -25.90 18.35
N ARG A 67 2.42 -25.91 19.66
CA ARG A 67 1.55 -24.90 20.28
C ARG A 67 2.22 -23.54 20.47
N TRP A 68 3.56 -23.48 20.52
CA TRP A 68 4.31 -22.23 20.66
C TRP A 68 4.43 -21.45 19.34
N LEU A 69 4.36 -22.11 18.19
CA LEU A 69 4.42 -21.46 16.88
C LEU A 69 3.14 -20.69 16.54
N ALA A 70 1.97 -21.12 17.02
CA ALA A 70 0.71 -20.42 16.79
C ALA A 70 0.62 -19.09 17.58
N VAL A 71 1.18 -19.05 18.81
CA VAL A 71 1.17 -17.85 19.66
C VAL A 71 2.14 -16.78 19.12
N ALA A 72 3.30 -17.17 18.58
CA ALA A 72 4.25 -16.22 17.99
C ALA A 72 3.73 -15.55 16.70
N ALA A 73 2.95 -16.27 15.88
CA ALA A 73 2.37 -15.72 14.67
C ALA A 73 1.28 -14.66 14.95
N ALA A 74 0.50 -14.83 16.02
CA ALA A 74 -0.52 -13.86 16.42
C ALA A 74 0.09 -12.57 16.99
N VAL A 75 1.19 -12.66 17.75
CA VAL A 75 1.90 -11.49 18.29
C VAL A 75 2.62 -10.70 17.20
N ALA A 76 3.21 -11.37 16.20
CA ALA A 76 3.86 -10.71 15.07
C ALA A 76 2.87 -9.99 14.13
N LEU A 77 1.62 -10.44 14.05
CA LEU A 77 0.56 -9.76 13.29
C LEU A 77 -0.01 -8.54 14.03
N LEU A 78 0.03 -8.51 15.36
CA LEU A 78 -0.47 -7.39 16.16
C LEU A 78 0.56 -6.27 16.36
N THR A 79 1.86 -6.56 16.42
CA THR A 79 2.91 -5.52 16.56
C THR A 79 3.25 -4.81 15.25
N GLY A 80 2.84 -5.33 14.09
CA GLY A 80 3.00 -4.69 12.79
C GLY A 80 1.98 -3.58 12.48
N GLY A 81 1.05 -3.29 13.40
CA GLY A 81 -0.06 -2.35 13.22
C GLY A 81 0.00 -1.13 14.14
N VAL A 82 1.19 -0.62 14.48
CA VAL A 82 1.30 0.64 15.23
C VAL A 82 0.99 1.81 14.31
N VAL A 83 -0.10 2.50 14.65
CA VAL A 83 -0.54 3.78 14.10
C VAL A 83 0.53 4.83 14.39
N VAL A 84 1.16 5.38 13.37
CA VAL A 84 1.93 6.63 13.51
C VAL A 84 0.89 7.76 13.58
N ALA A 85 0.54 8.17 14.79
CA ALA A 85 -0.09 9.47 15.01
C ALA A 85 0.98 10.52 14.70
N ARG A 86 0.80 11.28 13.62
CA ARG A 86 1.68 12.38 13.26
C ARG A 86 1.25 13.59 14.08
N GLU A 87 1.95 13.87 15.17
CA GLU A 87 1.84 15.16 15.84
C GLU A 87 2.47 16.28 15.00
N LEU A 88 1.80 17.43 15.03
CA LEU A 88 2.18 18.69 14.44
C LEU A 88 3.50 19.21 15.01
N ALA A 89 4.53 19.29 14.17
CA ALA A 89 5.64 20.21 14.37
C ALA A 89 5.73 21.15 13.17
N SER A 90 4.90 22.19 13.21
CA SER A 90 5.13 23.41 12.44
C SER A 90 6.38 24.10 12.99
N ALA A 91 7.50 23.94 12.30
CA ALA A 91 8.65 24.84 12.43
C ALA A 91 8.92 25.45 11.05
N PRO A 92 8.88 26.80 10.89
CA PRO A 92 9.16 27.43 9.62
C PRO A 92 10.66 27.35 9.36
N SER A 93 11.07 26.45 8.48
CA SER A 93 12.42 26.48 7.89
C SER A 93 12.38 27.41 6.69
N THR A 94 12.54 28.70 6.93
CA THR A 94 12.76 29.71 5.89
C THR A 94 14.13 29.45 5.24
N LEU A 95 14.16 28.60 4.20
CA LEU A 95 15.26 28.55 3.26
C LEU A 95 14.90 29.45 2.07
N ALA A 96 15.70 30.49 1.88
CA ALA A 96 15.56 31.45 0.79
C ALA A 96 15.66 30.75 -0.58
N PRO A 97 14.86 31.12 -1.58
CA PRO A 97 15.01 30.59 -2.93
C PRO A 97 16.31 31.11 -3.55
N ALA A 98 17.12 30.22 -4.10
CA ALA A 98 18.12 30.59 -5.09
C ALA A 98 17.39 31.13 -6.34
N GLY A 99 17.74 32.34 -6.77
CA GLY A 99 17.05 33.07 -7.84
C GLY A 99 17.15 32.39 -9.22
N PRO A 100 16.22 32.69 -10.14
CA PRO A 100 16.11 32.02 -11.43
C PRO A 100 17.18 32.49 -12.42
N ALA A 101 17.71 31.52 -13.19
CA ALA A 101 18.33 31.79 -14.49
C ALA A 101 17.22 32.08 -15.50
N SER A 102 17.34 33.19 -16.22
CA SER A 102 16.38 33.66 -17.22
C SER A 102 16.30 32.74 -18.43
N THR A 103 15.10 32.25 -18.74
CA THR A 103 14.72 31.66 -20.04
C THR A 103 13.51 32.41 -20.62
N PRO A 104 13.31 32.42 -21.94
CA PRO A 104 12.51 33.41 -22.63
C PRO A 104 11.00 33.23 -22.44
N GLU A 105 10.36 34.40 -22.41
CA GLU A 105 8.95 34.74 -22.30
C GLU A 105 8.00 33.76 -23.03
N THR A 106 7.37 32.89 -22.26
CA THR A 106 6.20 32.08 -22.67
C THR A 106 4.94 32.76 -22.16
N ALA A 107 3.90 32.82 -22.99
CA ALA A 107 2.59 33.43 -22.71
C ALA A 107 2.07 33.10 -21.29
N PRO A 108 1.30 34.02 -20.65
CA PRO A 108 0.80 33.80 -19.30
C PRO A 108 0.00 32.50 -19.24
N ALA A 109 0.52 31.52 -18.50
CA ALA A 109 -0.18 30.29 -18.21
C ALA A 109 -1.55 30.65 -17.59
N PRO A 110 -2.66 30.00 -17.99
CA PRO A 110 -3.94 30.20 -17.33
C PRO A 110 -3.73 29.98 -15.84
N SER A 111 -4.25 30.88 -14.99
CA SER A 111 -4.16 30.75 -13.54
C SER A 111 -4.75 29.39 -13.14
N THR A 112 -3.87 28.40 -12.96
CA THR A 112 -4.21 26.99 -12.74
C THR A 112 -4.54 26.74 -11.27
N GLN A 113 -4.59 27.80 -10.48
CA GLN A 113 -4.86 27.72 -9.06
C GLN A 113 -6.35 27.38 -8.86
N PRO A 114 -6.67 26.30 -8.14
CA PRO A 114 -8.04 25.88 -7.96
C PRO A 114 -8.87 26.97 -7.29
N ALA A 115 -10.15 27.07 -7.65
CA ALA A 115 -11.07 27.97 -6.97
C ALA A 115 -11.17 27.59 -5.48
N ILE A 116 -11.06 28.58 -4.61
CA ILE A 116 -11.22 28.40 -3.16
C ILE A 116 -12.58 27.76 -2.89
N GLY A 117 -12.60 26.67 -2.12
CA GLY A 117 -13.82 25.96 -1.72
C GLY A 117 -14.20 24.76 -2.59
N MET A 118 -13.41 24.39 -3.60
CA MET A 118 -13.62 23.14 -4.34
C MET A 118 -13.41 21.90 -3.44
N LEU A 119 -14.28 20.90 -3.60
CA LEU A 119 -14.13 19.61 -2.93
C LEU A 119 -13.33 18.66 -3.81
N PHE A 120 -12.29 18.07 -3.22
CA PHE A 120 -11.42 17.08 -3.84
C PHE A 120 -11.60 15.72 -3.18
N THR A 121 -11.48 14.66 -3.98
CA THR A 121 -11.08 13.36 -3.46
C THR A 121 -9.55 13.37 -3.39
N HIS A 122 -9.03 13.35 -2.16
CA HIS A 122 -7.60 13.26 -1.88
C HIS A 122 -7.22 11.80 -1.72
N VAL A 123 -6.27 11.35 -2.55
CA VAL A 123 -5.78 9.97 -2.58
C VAL A 123 -4.31 9.97 -2.22
N VAL A 124 -3.95 9.31 -1.13
CA VAL A 124 -2.56 9.21 -0.66
C VAL A 124 -2.06 7.78 -0.87
N ASN A 125 -0.98 7.67 -1.63
CA ASN A 125 -0.34 6.40 -1.96
C ASN A 125 1.06 6.35 -1.34
N ASN A 126 1.25 5.51 -0.33
CA ASN A 126 2.57 5.27 0.27
C ASN A 126 3.19 4.03 -0.37
N TYR A 127 4.20 4.24 -1.21
CA TYR A 127 4.94 3.20 -1.89
C TYR A 127 6.21 2.82 -1.14
N SER A 128 6.55 1.54 -1.21
CA SER A 128 7.85 1.02 -0.80
C SER A 128 8.30 0.01 -1.86
N GLY A 129 9.49 0.19 -2.40
CA GLY A 129 10.05 -0.69 -3.43
C GLY A 129 11.52 -1.01 -3.17
N ILE A 130 12.04 -2.01 -3.87
CA ILE A 130 13.46 -2.33 -3.84
C ILE A 130 14.20 -1.64 -4.98
N ALA A 131 15.27 -0.94 -4.64
CA ALA A 131 16.27 -0.42 -5.56
C ALA A 131 17.54 -1.27 -5.49
N TRP A 132 17.89 -1.94 -6.58
CA TRP A 132 19.15 -2.64 -6.77
C TRP A 132 20.24 -1.67 -7.21
N VAL A 133 21.42 -1.80 -6.62
CA VAL A 133 22.59 -0.97 -6.92
C VAL A 133 23.78 -1.85 -7.22
N ASN A 134 24.37 -1.69 -8.41
CA ASN A 134 25.55 -2.44 -8.90
C ASN A 134 25.44 -3.97 -8.72
N GLU A 135 24.22 -4.52 -8.80
CA GLU A 135 23.90 -5.95 -8.62
C GLU A 135 24.36 -6.58 -7.29
N ARG A 136 24.87 -5.79 -6.34
CA ARG A 136 25.49 -6.26 -5.09
C ARG A 136 24.77 -5.76 -3.85
N SER A 137 24.07 -4.65 -3.97
CA SER A 137 23.33 -4.02 -2.89
C SER A 137 21.88 -3.83 -3.28
N ALA A 138 21.00 -3.92 -2.29
CA ALA A 138 19.61 -3.56 -2.46
C ALA A 138 19.18 -2.66 -1.30
N PHE A 139 18.31 -1.71 -1.60
CA PHE A 139 17.80 -0.75 -0.65
C PHE A 139 16.28 -0.67 -0.76
N ILE A 140 15.62 -0.47 0.37
CA ILE A 140 14.21 -0.11 0.40
C ILE A 140 14.11 1.40 0.18
N VAL A 141 13.38 1.79 -0.86
CA VAL A 141 13.05 3.18 -1.18
C VAL A 141 11.57 3.40 -0.91
N ARG A 142 11.26 4.47 -0.18
CA ARG A 142 9.89 4.85 0.18
C ARG A 142 9.52 6.16 -0.47
N GLU A 143 8.36 6.18 -1.10
CA GLU A 143 7.87 7.31 -1.88
C GLU A 143 6.39 7.51 -1.53
N GLN A 144 5.95 8.75 -1.40
CA GLN A 144 4.55 9.11 -1.22
C GLN A 144 4.07 9.83 -2.47
N VAL A 145 2.87 9.49 -2.94
CA VAL A 145 2.20 10.18 -4.04
C VAL A 145 0.80 10.56 -3.61
N ASP A 146 0.50 11.84 -3.70
CA ASP A 146 -0.77 12.44 -3.33
C ASP A 146 -1.46 12.92 -4.60
N PHE A 147 -2.74 12.57 -4.75
CA PHE A 147 -3.59 13.06 -5.84
C PHE A 147 -4.77 13.85 -5.27
N TRP A 148 -5.01 15.04 -5.80
CA TRP A 148 -6.24 15.79 -5.55
C TRP A 148 -7.09 15.75 -6.82
N ILE A 149 -8.15 14.95 -6.75
CA ILE A 149 -9.08 14.73 -7.85
C ILE A 149 -10.30 15.65 -7.64
N PRO A 150 -10.55 16.63 -8.54
CA PRO A 150 -11.72 17.49 -8.42
C PRO A 150 -13.03 16.71 -8.52
N THR A 151 -14.12 17.28 -7.99
CA THR A 151 -15.47 16.67 -8.03
C THR A 151 -15.92 16.38 -9.48
N ASP A 152 -15.62 17.29 -10.41
CA ASP A 152 -15.64 16.99 -11.84
C ASP A 152 -14.28 16.42 -12.24
N PRO A 153 -14.17 15.10 -12.47
CA PRO A 153 -12.87 14.46 -12.69
C PRO A 153 -12.27 14.81 -14.05
N SER A 154 -12.96 15.56 -14.91
CA SER A 154 -12.39 16.14 -16.13
C SER A 154 -11.60 17.43 -15.89
N GLY A 155 -11.73 18.03 -14.69
CA GLY A 155 -10.99 19.23 -14.28
C GLY A 155 -9.49 18.99 -14.10
N THR A 156 -8.77 20.01 -13.64
CA THR A 156 -7.33 19.91 -13.38
C THR A 156 -7.07 19.15 -12.09
N TRP A 157 -6.32 18.05 -12.21
CA TRP A 157 -5.83 17.30 -11.07
C TRP A 157 -4.50 17.84 -10.61
N ILE A 158 -4.21 17.64 -9.33
CA ILE A 158 -2.91 17.92 -8.74
C ILE A 158 -2.30 16.58 -8.34
N ARG A 159 -1.05 16.36 -8.71
CA ARG A 159 -0.24 15.24 -8.23
C ARG A 159 0.96 15.81 -7.51
N ARG A 160 1.13 15.47 -6.23
CA ARG A 160 2.37 15.72 -5.50
C ARG A 160 3.05 14.39 -5.27
N TRP A 161 4.36 14.37 -5.38
CA TRP A 161 5.14 13.21 -4.99
C TRP A 161 6.31 13.63 -4.13
N SER A 162 6.70 12.74 -3.23
CA SER A 162 7.86 12.97 -2.38
C SER A 162 8.60 11.68 -2.07
N ARG A 163 9.91 11.81 -1.94
CA ARG A 163 10.82 10.86 -1.33
C ARG A 163 11.50 11.60 -0.18
N SER A 164 10.97 11.44 1.02
CA SER A 164 11.46 12.17 2.20
C SER A 164 12.49 11.36 3.00
N GLU A 165 12.36 10.04 3.02
CA GLU A 165 13.23 9.16 3.80
C GLU A 165 14.47 8.73 3.01
N PRO A 166 15.66 8.67 3.63
CA PRO A 166 16.83 8.09 3.00
C PRO A 166 16.61 6.60 2.72
N PRO A 167 17.12 6.05 1.61
CA PRO A 167 17.01 4.63 1.32
C PRO A 167 17.57 3.77 2.46
N LYS A 168 16.78 2.78 2.89
CA LYS A 168 17.20 1.86 3.96
C LYS A 168 17.93 0.68 3.35
N LEU A 169 19.13 0.37 3.86
CA LEU A 169 19.87 -0.82 3.42
C LEU A 169 19.02 -2.08 3.65
N PHE A 170 18.82 -2.85 2.58
CA PHE A 170 18.15 -4.14 2.62
C PHE A 170 19.18 -5.28 2.63
N THR A 171 20.15 -5.26 1.73
CA THR A 171 21.30 -6.17 1.72
C THR A 171 22.49 -5.55 0.98
N GLY A 172 23.70 -6.07 1.20
CA GLY A 172 24.93 -5.66 0.53
C GLY A 172 25.67 -4.47 1.18
N PRO A 173 26.68 -3.91 0.49
CA PRO A 173 27.44 -2.75 0.97
C PRO A 173 26.63 -1.45 1.16
N ALA A 174 26.65 -0.88 2.37
CA ALA A 174 26.01 0.40 2.68
C ALA A 174 26.54 1.60 1.86
N ALA A 175 27.81 1.56 1.43
CA ALA A 175 28.45 2.64 0.66
C ALA A 175 27.77 2.92 -0.69
N ASP A 176 27.02 1.95 -1.22
CA ASP A 176 26.28 2.06 -2.47
C ASP A 176 25.07 3.00 -2.38
N VAL A 177 24.66 3.42 -1.18
CA VAL A 177 23.56 4.38 -1.00
C VAL A 177 23.82 5.70 -1.73
N SER A 178 25.09 6.06 -1.93
CA SER A 178 25.51 7.27 -2.64
C SER A 178 25.12 7.29 -4.12
N LEU A 179 24.77 6.13 -4.69
CA LEU A 179 24.33 5.99 -6.08
C LEU A 179 22.81 6.06 -6.23
N LEU A 180 22.08 6.07 -5.12
CA LEU A 180 20.63 6.24 -5.13
C LEU A 180 20.28 7.73 -5.15
N PRO A 181 19.16 8.09 -5.79
CA PRO A 181 18.71 9.46 -5.76
C PRO A 181 18.26 9.80 -4.33
N GLY A 182 18.68 10.97 -3.84
CA GLY A 182 18.38 11.44 -2.50
C GLY A 182 16.92 11.82 -2.29
N ALA A 183 16.67 12.64 -1.27
CA ALA A 183 15.36 13.22 -1.05
C ALA A 183 14.97 14.09 -2.26
N ALA A 184 13.71 13.97 -2.67
CA ALA A 184 13.17 14.71 -3.80
C ALA A 184 11.67 14.91 -3.62
N ASN A 185 11.14 15.96 -4.22
CA ASN A 185 9.71 16.19 -4.32
C ASN A 185 9.39 16.81 -5.67
N GLY A 186 8.13 16.71 -6.07
CA GLY A 186 7.63 17.39 -7.25
C GLY A 186 6.13 17.51 -7.18
N GLU A 187 5.61 18.43 -7.99
CA GLU A 187 4.20 18.74 -8.06
C GLU A 187 3.83 19.03 -9.51
N ASP A 188 2.82 18.31 -10.01
CA ASP A 188 2.37 18.35 -11.38
C ASP A 188 0.87 18.63 -11.45
N TYR A 189 0.47 19.27 -12.54
CA TYR A 189 -0.92 19.60 -12.83
C TYR A 189 -1.31 18.96 -14.15
N GLY A 190 -2.46 18.29 -14.19
CA GLY A 190 -2.89 17.55 -15.37
C GLY A 190 -4.40 17.58 -15.55
N PRO A 191 -4.94 18.04 -16.70
CA PRO A 191 -6.38 17.96 -16.97
C PRO A 191 -6.81 16.49 -17.04
N GLY A 192 -7.84 16.13 -16.30
CA GLY A 192 -8.34 14.75 -16.24
C GLY A 192 -7.31 13.71 -15.76
N GLY A 193 -6.29 14.14 -15.00
CA GLY A 193 -5.20 13.27 -14.55
C GLY A 193 -4.15 12.95 -15.62
N ALA A 194 -4.17 13.64 -16.77
CA ALA A 194 -3.13 13.53 -17.78
C ALA A 194 -1.94 14.41 -17.43
N PHE A 195 -0.95 13.84 -16.74
CA PHE A 195 0.31 14.51 -16.42
C PHE A 195 1.30 14.44 -17.59
N THR A 196 2.24 15.37 -17.69
CA THR A 196 3.23 15.41 -18.79
C THR A 196 4.52 14.70 -18.46
N ASP A 197 4.84 14.61 -17.17
CA ASP A 197 6.16 14.18 -16.71
C ASP A 197 6.21 12.67 -16.52
N ASP A 198 7.31 12.07 -17.00
CA ASP A 198 7.63 10.66 -16.82
C ASP A 198 7.66 10.34 -15.32
N PHE A 199 6.60 9.68 -14.86
CA PHE A 199 6.42 9.37 -13.46
C PHE A 199 6.74 7.90 -13.21
N PRO A 200 7.65 7.57 -12.29
CA PRO A 200 8.12 6.19 -12.10
C PRO A 200 7.12 5.30 -11.33
N HIS A 201 5.86 5.72 -11.21
CA HIS A 201 4.83 5.05 -10.44
C HIS A 201 3.52 4.89 -11.23
N PRO A 202 2.71 3.86 -10.91
CA PRO A 202 1.41 3.65 -11.52
C PRO A 202 0.49 4.87 -11.42
N GLY A 203 -0.27 5.12 -12.50
CA GLY A 203 -1.26 6.20 -12.56
C GLY A 203 -0.71 7.52 -13.12
N GLY A 204 0.61 7.66 -13.29
CA GLY A 204 1.15 8.71 -14.13
C GLY A 204 1.07 8.31 -15.60
N SER A 205 0.15 8.90 -16.36
CA SER A 205 0.28 8.86 -17.82
C SER A 205 1.51 9.67 -18.20
N ALA A 206 2.53 9.05 -18.80
CA ALA A 206 3.44 9.80 -19.66
C ALA A 206 2.62 10.31 -20.85
N GLY A 207 2.94 11.51 -21.37
CA GLY A 207 2.23 12.08 -22.51
C GLY A 207 2.16 11.09 -23.68
N GLY A 208 0.95 10.58 -23.98
CA GLY A 208 0.73 9.60 -25.04
C GLY A 208 0.13 8.26 -24.59
N ALA A 209 0.00 8.02 -23.27
CA ALA A 209 -0.70 6.83 -22.77
C ALA A 209 -2.17 6.85 -23.19
N GLN A 210 -2.63 5.79 -23.87
CA GLN A 210 -4.02 5.68 -24.30
C GLN A 210 -4.93 5.43 -23.09
N PRO A 211 -6.09 6.08 -23.00
CA PRO A 211 -7.11 5.78 -21.99
C PRO A 211 -7.44 4.29 -21.96
N GLY A 212 -7.53 3.71 -20.77
CA GLY A 212 -7.84 2.28 -20.63
C GLY A 212 -7.69 1.79 -19.21
N TRP A 213 -7.55 0.47 -19.05
CA TRP A 213 -7.46 -0.16 -17.73
C TRP A 213 -6.31 0.35 -16.87
N PHE A 214 -5.14 0.55 -17.48
CA PHE A 214 -3.92 0.98 -16.79
C PHE A 214 -3.83 2.51 -16.62
N HIS A 215 -4.67 3.24 -17.36
CA HIS A 215 -4.82 4.70 -17.29
C HIS A 215 -6.31 5.06 -17.29
N PRO A 216 -7.01 4.76 -16.19
CA PRO A 216 -8.46 4.94 -16.14
C PRO A 216 -8.80 6.42 -16.23
N THR A 217 -9.51 6.80 -17.28
CA THR A 217 -10.10 8.15 -17.41
C THR A 217 -11.58 8.10 -17.02
N PRO A 218 -12.21 9.25 -16.67
CA PRO A 218 -13.63 9.28 -16.36
C PRO A 218 -14.52 8.70 -17.48
N GLY A 219 -14.18 9.00 -18.74
CA GLY A 219 -14.87 8.45 -19.90
C GLY A 219 -14.72 6.93 -20.01
N PHE A 220 -13.51 6.40 -19.78
CA PHE A 220 -13.27 4.95 -19.77
C PHE A 220 -14.06 4.27 -18.64
N LEU A 221 -14.03 4.79 -17.42
CA LEU A 221 -14.75 4.21 -16.28
C LEU A 221 -16.26 4.21 -16.49
N LYS A 222 -16.81 5.26 -17.12
CA LYS A 222 -18.23 5.32 -17.48
C LYS A 222 -18.62 4.25 -18.53
N SER A 223 -17.67 3.82 -19.35
CA SER A 223 -17.89 2.77 -20.35
C SER A 223 -17.87 1.35 -19.78
N LEU A 224 -17.37 1.17 -18.55
CA LEU A 224 -17.27 -0.14 -17.92
C LEU A 224 -18.64 -0.63 -17.43
N PRO A 225 -18.98 -1.91 -17.64
CA PRO A 225 -20.20 -2.49 -17.09
C PRO A 225 -20.13 -2.53 -15.56
N THR A 226 -21.25 -2.26 -14.90
CA THR A 226 -21.39 -2.37 -13.44
C THR A 226 -22.03 -3.71 -13.02
N ASP A 227 -22.43 -4.55 -13.98
CA ASP A 227 -22.80 -5.93 -13.70
C ASP A 227 -21.53 -6.79 -13.56
N PRO A 228 -21.33 -7.51 -12.44
CA PRO A 228 -20.11 -8.27 -12.19
C PRO A 228 -19.82 -9.36 -13.24
N ALA A 229 -20.85 -10.01 -13.79
CA ALA A 229 -20.68 -11.08 -14.79
C ALA A 229 -20.27 -10.51 -16.15
N LEU A 230 -20.89 -9.39 -16.57
CA LEU A 230 -20.48 -8.65 -17.76
C LEU A 230 -19.07 -8.05 -17.60
N LEU A 231 -18.74 -7.55 -16.42
CA LEU A 231 -17.41 -7.01 -16.11
C LEU A 231 -16.33 -8.08 -16.12
N THR A 232 -16.60 -9.25 -15.55
CA THR A 232 -15.74 -10.44 -15.65
C THR A 232 -15.49 -10.80 -17.11
N SER A 233 -16.56 -10.87 -17.92
CA SER A 233 -16.47 -11.21 -19.35
C SER A 233 -15.64 -10.17 -20.11
N ARG A 234 -15.82 -8.89 -19.79
CA ARG A 234 -15.04 -7.79 -20.38
C ARG A 234 -13.56 -7.89 -20.02
N LEU A 235 -13.23 -8.15 -18.75
CA LEU A 235 -11.84 -8.34 -18.30
C LEU A 235 -11.19 -9.52 -19.01
N LEU A 236 -11.89 -10.65 -19.12
CA LEU A 236 -11.38 -11.84 -19.82
C LEU A 236 -11.13 -11.59 -21.30
N LYS A 237 -11.95 -10.76 -21.94
CA LYS A 237 -11.74 -10.35 -23.34
C LYS A 237 -10.55 -9.41 -23.49
N ASP A 238 -10.43 -8.43 -22.61
CA ASP A 238 -9.38 -7.40 -22.73
C ASP A 238 -8.01 -7.91 -22.28
N ARG A 239 -7.95 -8.96 -21.46
CA ARG A 239 -6.69 -9.55 -20.96
C ARG A 239 -5.80 -10.10 -22.08
N ASP A 240 -6.39 -10.45 -23.22
CA ASP A 240 -5.75 -11.06 -24.39
C ASP A 240 -5.26 -9.99 -25.40
N LEU A 241 -5.45 -8.70 -25.10
CA LEU A 241 -4.92 -7.61 -25.92
C LEU A 241 -3.38 -7.68 -25.99
N PRO A 242 -2.76 -7.28 -27.13
CA PRO A 242 -1.30 -7.24 -27.27
C PRO A 242 -0.70 -6.53 -26.06
N GLN A 243 0.31 -7.16 -25.46
CA GLN A 243 0.79 -6.88 -24.10
C GLN A 243 0.71 -5.39 -23.72
N PRO A 244 0.26 -5.06 -22.49
CA PRO A 244 0.43 -3.71 -21.99
C PRO A 244 1.92 -3.33 -22.13
N PRO A 245 2.22 -2.05 -22.41
CA PRO A 245 3.61 -1.62 -22.52
C PRO A 245 4.36 -2.08 -21.27
N SER A 246 5.56 -2.62 -21.49
CA SER A 246 6.44 -3.25 -20.51
C SER A 246 6.17 -2.91 -19.04
N GLY A 247 5.81 -3.89 -18.22
CA GLY A 247 6.10 -4.04 -16.77
C GLY A 247 5.88 -2.87 -15.79
N GLU A 248 5.61 -1.64 -16.24
CA GLU A 248 5.57 -0.41 -15.44
C GLU A 248 4.18 -0.14 -14.88
N TYR A 249 3.19 -0.88 -15.37
CA TYR A 249 1.79 -0.71 -14.97
C TYR A 249 1.40 -1.71 -13.90
N GLY A 250 1.03 -1.20 -12.74
CA GLY A 250 0.43 -1.97 -11.65
C GLY A 250 0.58 -1.28 -10.31
N PRO A 251 -0.18 -1.68 -9.28
CA PRO A 251 -0.38 -0.91 -8.06
C PRO A 251 0.82 -0.85 -7.11
N VAL A 252 1.98 -1.40 -7.45
CA VAL A 252 3.20 -1.27 -6.62
C VAL A 252 4.38 -0.83 -7.49
N PRO A 253 5.36 -0.12 -6.91
CA PRO A 253 6.57 0.26 -7.64
C PRO A 253 7.30 -1.00 -8.15
N GLN A 254 7.83 -0.88 -9.36
CA GLN A 254 8.71 -1.89 -9.93
C GLN A 254 10.09 -1.85 -9.26
N LEU A 255 10.84 -2.95 -9.41
CA LEU A 255 12.25 -2.96 -8.98
C LEU A 255 13.05 -1.95 -9.81
N LYS A 256 13.70 -1.01 -9.14
CA LYS A 256 14.56 0.01 -9.76
C LYS A 256 16.01 -0.49 -9.77
N TYR A 257 16.77 -0.18 -10.82
CA TYR A 257 18.18 -0.57 -10.95
C TYR A 257 19.03 0.66 -11.18
N TYR A 258 20.09 0.78 -10.38
CA TYR A 258 21.05 1.88 -10.41
C TYR A 258 22.47 1.32 -10.59
N GLY A 259 23.30 2.06 -11.33
CA GLY A 259 24.71 1.70 -11.56
C GLY A 259 24.96 0.90 -12.84
N GLN A 260 26.14 0.30 -12.93
CA GLN A 260 26.58 -0.44 -14.12
C GLN A 260 26.13 -1.90 -14.06
N GLY A 261 25.60 -2.41 -15.18
CA GLY A 261 25.01 -3.74 -15.30
C GLY A 261 23.49 -3.64 -15.46
N LYS A 262 22.99 -3.79 -16.69
CA LYS A 262 21.56 -4.00 -16.91
C LYS A 262 21.28 -5.48 -16.68
N ARG A 263 21.11 -5.88 -15.41
CA ARG A 263 20.39 -7.12 -15.15
C ARG A 263 19.02 -6.98 -15.79
N THR A 264 18.62 -7.94 -16.64
CA THR A 264 17.22 -8.03 -17.06
C THR A 264 16.41 -8.34 -15.82
N ALA A 265 15.89 -7.28 -15.21
CA ALA A 265 15.03 -7.38 -14.05
C ALA A 265 13.88 -8.32 -14.38
N THR A 266 13.61 -9.29 -13.51
CA THR A 266 12.26 -9.83 -13.46
C THR A 266 11.36 -8.72 -12.95
N SER A 267 10.71 -8.00 -13.87
CA SER A 267 9.64 -7.08 -13.52
C SER A 267 8.60 -7.81 -12.68
N ILE A 268 7.98 -7.10 -11.75
CA ILE A 268 6.79 -7.61 -11.07
C ILE A 268 5.71 -7.69 -12.14
N THR A 269 5.43 -8.92 -12.58
CA THR A 269 4.36 -9.19 -13.52
C THR A 269 3.05 -9.36 -12.77
N TYR A 270 1.99 -8.81 -13.36
CA TYR A 270 0.63 -9.10 -12.92
C TYR A 270 -0.02 -9.88 -14.04
N PRO A 271 -0.81 -10.94 -13.74
CA PRO A 271 -1.78 -11.44 -14.70
C PRO A 271 -2.59 -10.25 -15.22
N SER A 272 -2.80 -10.17 -16.54
CA SER A 272 -3.30 -8.94 -17.18
C SER A 272 -4.58 -8.42 -16.53
N ALA A 273 -5.53 -9.30 -16.19
CA ALA A 273 -6.76 -8.91 -15.51
C ALA A 273 -6.54 -8.38 -14.07
N THR A 274 -5.54 -8.90 -13.33
CA THR A 274 -5.19 -8.40 -11.99
C THR A 274 -4.72 -6.96 -12.05
N GLY A 275 -3.78 -6.66 -12.95
CA GLY A 275 -3.29 -5.29 -13.15
C GLY A 275 -4.43 -4.34 -13.51
N MET A 276 -5.32 -4.76 -14.42
CA MET A 276 -6.48 -3.99 -14.84
C MET A 276 -7.43 -3.63 -13.70
N VAL A 277 -7.85 -4.62 -12.90
CA VAL A 277 -8.76 -4.42 -11.78
C VAL A 277 -8.13 -3.51 -10.72
N LEU A 278 -6.87 -3.75 -10.38
CA LEU A 278 -6.18 -2.97 -9.36
C LEU A 278 -5.94 -1.53 -9.80
N SER A 279 -5.53 -1.28 -11.05
CA SER A 279 -5.37 0.08 -11.59
C SER A 279 -6.67 0.90 -11.48
N VAL A 280 -7.82 0.29 -11.77
CA VAL A 280 -9.12 0.97 -11.61
C VAL A 280 -9.45 1.20 -10.14
N LEU A 281 -9.35 0.18 -9.28
CA LEU A 281 -9.68 0.30 -7.86
C LEU A 281 -8.77 1.30 -7.13
N THR A 282 -7.48 1.36 -7.47
CA THR A 282 -6.51 2.22 -6.80
C THR A 282 -6.51 3.66 -7.32
N SER A 283 -7.12 3.93 -8.49
CA SER A 283 -7.17 5.26 -9.10
C SER A 283 -7.93 6.32 -8.30
N GLY A 284 -8.78 5.92 -7.35
CA GLY A 284 -9.71 6.82 -6.65
C GLY A 284 -10.89 7.32 -7.49
N LEU A 285 -10.95 6.99 -8.78
CA LEU A 285 -12.00 7.45 -9.69
C LEU A 285 -13.20 6.53 -9.83
N ALA A 286 -13.05 5.25 -9.48
CA ALA A 286 -14.10 4.26 -9.69
C ALA A 286 -15.36 4.65 -8.91
N PRO A 287 -16.52 4.87 -9.56
CA PRO A 287 -17.77 5.16 -8.86
C PRO A 287 -18.20 3.97 -8.00
N THR A 288 -19.04 4.22 -6.98
CA THR A 288 -19.43 3.19 -5.99
C THR A 288 -19.96 1.90 -6.63
N GLN A 289 -20.82 2.01 -7.64
CA GLN A 289 -21.37 0.83 -8.34
C GLN A 289 -20.29 0.02 -9.06
N LEU A 290 -19.30 0.68 -9.66
CA LEU A 290 -18.17 0.00 -10.28
C LEU A 290 -17.25 -0.63 -9.22
N ARG A 291 -17.05 0.01 -8.06
CA ARG A 291 -16.28 -0.58 -6.94
C ARG A 291 -16.94 -1.83 -6.39
N ILE A 292 -18.27 -1.84 -6.25
CA ILE A 292 -19.05 -3.04 -5.89
C ILE A 292 -18.76 -4.15 -6.89
N ALA A 293 -18.99 -3.87 -8.18
CA ALA A 293 -18.79 -4.85 -9.26
C ALA A 293 -17.35 -5.40 -9.29
N LEU A 294 -16.34 -4.54 -9.22
CA LEU A 294 -14.93 -4.94 -9.22
C LEU A 294 -14.58 -5.77 -7.98
N THR A 295 -15.14 -5.44 -6.81
CA THR A 295 -14.89 -6.21 -5.58
C THR A 295 -15.51 -7.60 -5.68
N GLU A 296 -16.70 -7.74 -6.26
CA GLU A 296 -17.32 -9.05 -6.52
C GLU A 296 -16.52 -9.84 -7.58
N VAL A 297 -15.94 -9.17 -8.57
CA VAL A 297 -15.03 -9.78 -9.54
C VAL A 297 -13.77 -10.35 -8.86
N LEU A 298 -13.28 -9.74 -7.77
CA LEU A 298 -12.15 -10.29 -7.01
C LEU A 298 -12.48 -11.63 -6.34
N ASP A 299 -13.75 -11.90 -6.04
CA ASP A 299 -14.19 -13.20 -5.52
C ASP A 299 -14.24 -14.29 -6.60
N ASN A 300 -14.07 -13.93 -7.88
CA ASN A 300 -14.06 -14.87 -8.99
C ASN A 300 -12.64 -15.38 -9.31
N PRO A 301 -12.32 -16.65 -9.00
CA PRO A 301 -10.98 -17.20 -9.21
C PRO A 301 -10.56 -17.32 -10.67
N VAL A 302 -11.52 -17.23 -11.62
CA VAL A 302 -11.21 -17.22 -13.06
C VAL A 302 -10.38 -15.98 -13.46
N ILE A 303 -10.44 -14.91 -12.68
CA ILE A 303 -9.66 -13.68 -12.86
C ILE A 303 -8.27 -13.79 -12.18
N GLY A 304 -7.98 -14.90 -11.50
CA GLY A 304 -6.68 -15.20 -10.88
C GLY A 304 -6.56 -14.78 -9.41
N PHE A 305 -7.60 -14.17 -8.83
CA PHE A 305 -7.64 -13.83 -7.41
C PHE A 305 -8.11 -15.02 -6.57
N HIS A 306 -7.42 -15.26 -5.46
CA HIS A 306 -7.78 -16.28 -4.49
C HIS A 306 -7.98 -15.63 -3.13
N LEU A 307 -9.19 -15.75 -2.56
CA LEU A 307 -9.45 -15.27 -1.21
C LEU A 307 -8.57 -16.04 -0.21
N ARG A 308 -7.73 -15.32 0.54
CA ARG A 308 -6.83 -15.87 1.57
C ARG A 308 -7.41 -15.73 2.97
N ALA A 309 -8.00 -14.58 3.25
CA ALA A 309 -8.61 -14.27 4.53
C ALA A 309 -9.76 -13.29 4.31
N ALA A 310 -10.76 -13.38 5.18
CA ALA A 310 -11.85 -12.42 5.26
C ALA A 310 -12.24 -12.27 6.73
N ASP A 311 -12.44 -11.03 7.15
CA ASP A 311 -13.12 -10.68 8.38
C ASP A 311 -14.32 -9.78 8.05
N ARG A 312 -14.91 -9.12 9.05
CA ARG A 312 -16.09 -8.26 8.87
C ARG A 312 -15.79 -7.01 8.02
N ASP A 313 -14.56 -6.53 8.07
CA ASP A 313 -14.17 -5.22 7.56
C ASP A 313 -13.15 -5.33 6.43
N THR A 314 -12.45 -6.46 6.30
CA THR A 314 -11.39 -6.64 5.32
C THR A 314 -11.45 -7.98 4.61
N LYS A 315 -11.11 -7.96 3.32
CA LYS A 315 -10.79 -9.15 2.54
C LYS A 315 -9.35 -9.08 2.05
N VAL A 316 -8.64 -10.20 2.15
CA VAL A 316 -7.29 -10.36 1.63
C VAL A 316 -7.32 -11.38 0.49
N TYR A 317 -6.96 -10.93 -0.71
CA TYR A 317 -6.81 -11.77 -1.88
C TYR A 317 -5.33 -12.01 -2.19
N ALA A 318 -5.01 -13.17 -2.75
CA ALA A 318 -3.70 -13.48 -3.31
C ALA A 318 -3.81 -13.75 -4.81
N VAL A 319 -2.82 -13.26 -5.55
CA VAL A 319 -2.59 -13.60 -6.96
C VAL A 319 -1.15 -14.06 -7.07
N SER A 320 -0.87 -15.11 -7.85
CA SER A 320 0.50 -15.55 -8.09
C SER A 320 0.76 -15.76 -9.56
N ASP A 321 1.96 -15.37 -10.00
CA ASP A 321 2.50 -15.63 -11.34
C ASP A 321 3.60 -16.72 -11.32
N GLY A 322 3.77 -17.39 -10.18
CA GLY A 322 4.82 -18.36 -9.91
C GLY A 322 6.12 -17.76 -9.35
N THR A 323 6.46 -16.53 -9.72
CA THR A 323 7.66 -15.83 -9.21
C THR A 323 7.35 -15.02 -7.98
N TYR A 324 6.22 -14.31 -8.02
CA TYR A 324 5.70 -13.44 -6.99
C TYR A 324 4.30 -13.90 -6.54
N GLU A 325 3.93 -13.49 -5.33
CA GLU A 325 2.56 -13.48 -4.84
C GLU A 325 2.19 -12.07 -4.44
N THR A 326 1.17 -11.52 -5.10
CA THR A 326 0.58 -10.23 -4.80
C THR A 326 -0.55 -10.43 -3.80
N LEU A 327 -0.42 -9.85 -2.62
CA LEU A 327 -1.48 -9.79 -1.61
C LEU A 327 -2.20 -8.45 -1.71
N VAL A 328 -3.51 -8.48 -1.90
CA VAL A 328 -4.37 -7.30 -2.00
C VAL A 328 -5.32 -7.29 -0.81
N THR A 329 -5.27 -6.23 -0.01
CA THR A 329 -6.20 -6.00 1.10
C THR A 329 -7.25 -5.00 0.67
N VAL A 330 -8.52 -5.37 0.75
CA VAL A 330 -9.67 -4.53 0.43
C VAL A 330 -10.45 -4.24 1.71
N ASP A 331 -10.76 -2.97 1.96
CA ASP A 331 -11.71 -2.56 2.99
C ASP A 331 -13.14 -2.75 2.47
N GLN A 332 -13.91 -3.61 3.13
CA GLN A 332 -15.26 -3.99 2.72
C GLN A 332 -16.30 -2.90 2.98
N ARG A 333 -16.03 -1.95 3.89
CA ARG A 333 -16.98 -0.89 4.25
C ARG A 333 -17.05 0.16 3.15
N VAL A 334 -15.90 0.50 2.59
CA VAL A 334 -15.76 1.52 1.53
C VAL A 334 -15.52 0.93 0.14
N LEU A 335 -15.25 -0.38 0.07
CA LEU A 335 -14.97 -1.13 -1.16
C LEU A 335 -13.76 -0.55 -1.90
N GLN A 336 -12.69 -0.28 -1.15
CA GLN A 336 -11.45 0.29 -1.65
C GLN A 336 -10.26 -0.59 -1.28
N VAL A 337 -9.25 -0.60 -2.15
CA VAL A 337 -7.97 -1.25 -1.85
C VAL A 337 -7.29 -0.45 -0.75
N LYS A 338 -6.94 -1.11 0.35
CA LYS A 338 -6.20 -0.52 1.49
C LYS A 338 -4.70 -0.69 1.32
N SER A 339 -4.27 -1.87 0.87
CA SER A 339 -2.86 -2.12 0.58
C SER A 339 -2.66 -3.21 -0.46
N VAL A 340 -1.54 -3.11 -1.16
CA VAL A 340 -1.01 -4.16 -2.03
C VAL A 340 0.41 -4.47 -1.60
N ARG A 341 0.76 -5.76 -1.49
CA ARG A 341 2.12 -6.22 -1.18
C ARG A 341 2.53 -7.29 -2.17
N VAL A 342 3.79 -7.28 -2.59
CA VAL A 342 4.36 -8.26 -3.50
C VAL A 342 5.46 -9.02 -2.77
N ILE A 343 5.26 -10.32 -2.66
CA ILE A 343 6.10 -11.23 -1.91
C ILE A 343 6.79 -12.18 -2.89
N VAL A 344 8.07 -12.44 -2.68
CA VAL A 344 8.85 -13.39 -3.48
C VAL A 344 8.41 -14.82 -3.15
N LYS A 345 8.10 -15.62 -4.18
CA LYS A 345 7.88 -17.06 -4.08
C LYS A 345 9.06 -17.86 -4.61
N ASN A 346 9.71 -17.36 -5.65
CA ASN A 346 10.80 -18.05 -6.32
C ASN A 346 12.17 -17.42 -5.98
N PRO A 347 13.13 -18.19 -5.44
CA PRO A 347 14.47 -17.69 -5.11
C PRO A 347 15.30 -17.26 -6.35
N ALA A 348 14.89 -17.62 -7.57
CA ALA A 348 15.55 -17.19 -8.81
C ALA A 348 15.60 -15.66 -8.98
N THR A 349 14.75 -14.92 -8.26
CA THR A 349 14.76 -13.46 -8.18
C THR A 349 15.99 -12.88 -7.46
N GLY A 350 16.76 -13.70 -6.75
CA GLY A 350 17.86 -13.26 -5.88
C GLY A 350 17.42 -12.85 -4.48
N PHE A 351 16.15 -13.02 -4.14
CA PHE A 351 15.60 -12.78 -2.81
C PHE A 351 15.13 -14.08 -2.16
N SER A 352 15.14 -14.13 -0.83
CA SER A 352 14.56 -15.24 -0.08
C SER A 352 13.05 -15.31 -0.30
N PRO A 353 12.45 -16.51 -0.46
CA PRO A 353 11.01 -16.66 -0.45
C PRO A 353 10.40 -16.05 0.83
N GLY A 354 9.28 -15.34 0.68
CA GLY A 354 8.65 -14.59 1.77
C GLY A 354 9.12 -13.14 1.91
N THR A 355 10.17 -12.72 1.19
CA THR A 355 10.61 -11.32 1.16
C THR A 355 9.60 -10.43 0.42
N THR A 356 9.19 -9.33 1.05
CA THR A 356 8.42 -8.26 0.39
C THR A 356 9.35 -7.41 -0.46
N VAL A 357 9.10 -7.34 -1.77
CA VAL A 357 9.90 -6.56 -2.74
C VAL A 357 9.21 -5.28 -3.22
N GLY A 358 7.91 -5.17 -2.95
CA GLY A 358 7.11 -4.00 -3.28
C GLY A 358 5.86 -3.93 -2.42
N SER A 359 5.44 -2.73 -2.05
CA SER A 359 4.15 -2.50 -1.41
C SER A 359 3.62 -1.11 -1.71
N ALA A 360 2.31 -0.98 -1.63
CA ALA A 360 1.57 0.27 -1.67
C ALA A 360 0.50 0.27 -0.58
N GLN A 361 0.32 1.40 0.09
CA GLN A 361 -0.82 1.65 0.99
C GLN A 361 -1.60 2.84 0.45
N TYR A 362 -2.93 2.74 0.53
CA TYR A 362 -3.85 3.69 -0.09
C TYR A 362 -4.77 4.26 0.98
N THR A 363 -4.90 5.58 0.99
CA THR A 363 -5.87 6.31 1.80
C THR A 363 -6.70 7.20 0.89
N TYR A 364 -8.01 7.26 1.16
CA TYR A 364 -8.96 8.08 0.41
C TYR A 364 -9.70 8.97 1.38
N GLU A 365 -9.68 10.27 1.15
CA GLU A 365 -10.43 11.23 1.97
C GLU A 365 -11.02 12.34 1.11
N LEU A 366 -12.06 12.99 1.62
CA LEU A 366 -12.60 14.19 1.02
C LEU A 366 -11.90 15.41 1.64
N SER A 367 -11.34 16.27 0.81
CA SER A 367 -10.61 17.46 1.24
C SER A 367 -11.15 18.73 0.57
N HIS A 368 -11.26 19.81 1.34
CA HIS A 368 -11.53 21.15 0.81
C HIS A 368 -10.24 21.94 0.48
N GLN A 369 -9.08 21.35 0.77
CA GLN A 369 -7.77 21.97 0.57
C GLN A 369 -7.00 21.21 -0.50
N ALA A 370 -6.65 21.92 -1.56
CA ALA A 370 -5.71 21.44 -2.57
C ALA A 370 -4.27 21.67 -2.05
N GLY A 371 -3.53 20.59 -1.81
CA GLY A 371 -2.07 20.64 -1.70
C GLY A 371 -1.48 21.45 -0.53
N ASN A 372 -2.03 21.37 0.68
CA ASN A 372 -1.38 22.01 1.85
C ASN A 372 -0.08 21.32 2.29
#